data_AF-A0A939U6G7-F1
#
_entry.id   AF-A0A939U6G7-F1
#
_cell.length_a   1.000
_cell.length_b   1.000
_cell.length_c   1.000
_cell.angle_alpha   90.00
_cell.angle_beta   90.00
_cell.angle_gamma   90.00
#
_symmetry.space_group_name_H-M   'P 1'
#
loop_
_entity.id
_entity.type
_entity.pdbx_description
1 polymer ?
#
loop_
_entity_poly.entity_id
_entity_poly.type
_entity_poly.pdbx_seq_one_letter_code
_entity_poly.pdbx_strand_id
1 'polypeptide(L)'
;LDQRPVIAAANKKAAETGAPAAAMVLPDGRIVTGKTTPLLGASAALLLNALKALGGIDQDVDLIAPSIIEPIQDLKVNHLGNSNPRLHTDEILIALTICAETDEKAEIAMQQLRRLKGCEAHTSVILSQVDSNTFRKLGVNLTSEPAYQNKKLFHG
;
A
#
# COMPACT_ATOMS: atom_id res chain seq x y z
N LEU A 1 26.99 -8.66 -3.67
CA LEU A 1 25.79 -8.35 -2.87
C LEU A 1 24.66 -8.11 -3.87
N ASP A 2 23.84 -9.12 -4.13
CA ASP A 2 22.61 -9.00 -4.91
C ASP A 2 21.64 -8.07 -4.19
N GLN A 3 21.80 -6.77 -4.41
CA GLN A 3 21.00 -5.75 -3.76
C GLN A 3 19.58 -5.87 -4.31
N ARG A 4 18.65 -6.40 -3.49
CA ARG A 4 17.22 -6.40 -3.80
C ARG A 4 16.82 -4.99 -4.26
N PRO A 5 16.48 -4.78 -5.54
CA PRO A 5 16.40 -3.44 -6.11
C PRO A 5 15.26 -2.61 -5.50
N VAL A 6 14.29 -3.29 -4.89
CA VAL A 6 13.21 -2.69 -4.10
C VAL A 6 13.69 -1.90 -2.88
N ILE A 7 14.84 -2.26 -2.28
CA ILE A 7 15.39 -1.52 -1.14
C ILE A 7 15.80 -0.11 -1.60
N ALA A 8 16.64 -0.04 -2.64
CA ALA A 8 17.10 1.22 -3.19
C ALA A 8 15.92 2.07 -3.71
N ALA A 9 14.94 1.46 -4.37
CA ALA A 9 13.76 2.15 -4.88
C ALA A 9 12.91 2.76 -3.76
N ALA A 10 12.63 2.01 -2.69
CA ALA A 10 11.85 2.50 -1.55
C ALA A 10 12.56 3.65 -0.83
N ASN A 11 13.87 3.49 -0.56
CA ASN A 11 14.65 4.51 0.16
C ASN A 11 14.85 5.78 -0.67
N LYS A 12 15.08 5.64 -1.98
CA LYS A 12 15.13 6.79 -2.89
C LYS A 12 13.80 7.54 -2.89
N LYS A 13 12.67 6.83 -3.00
CA LYS A 13 11.34 7.45 -2.99
C LYS A 13 11.03 8.15 -1.67
N ALA A 14 11.46 7.56 -0.54
CA ALA A 14 11.31 8.18 0.77
C ALA A 14 12.12 9.48 0.87
N ALA A 15 13.37 9.48 0.40
CA ALA A 15 14.22 10.66 0.39
C ALA A 15 13.65 11.78 -0.52
N GLU A 16 13.19 11.44 -1.71
CA GLU A 16 12.60 12.40 -2.66
C GLU A 16 11.32 13.06 -2.12
N THR A 17 10.53 12.32 -1.35
CA THR A 17 9.19 12.76 -0.92
C THR A 17 9.17 13.28 0.52
N GLY A 18 10.22 13.02 1.30
CA GLY A 18 10.26 13.32 2.73
C GLY A 18 9.24 12.52 3.55
N ALA A 19 8.67 11.46 3.00
CA ALA A 19 7.61 10.66 3.61
C ALA A 19 7.91 9.16 3.50
N PRO A 20 7.35 8.31 4.38
CA PRO A 20 7.54 6.87 4.25
C PRO A 20 7.09 6.37 2.88
N ALA A 21 7.87 5.46 2.31
CA ALA A 21 7.65 4.91 0.98
C ALA A 21 7.87 3.39 0.98
N ALA A 22 7.40 2.75 -0.08
CA ALA A 22 7.52 1.32 -0.28
C ALA A 22 7.76 1.04 -1.77
N ALA A 23 8.36 -0.10 -2.08
CA ALA A 23 8.58 -0.56 -3.44
C ALA A 23 8.34 -2.05 -3.56
N MET A 24 7.94 -2.49 -4.75
CA MET A 24 7.71 -3.90 -5.10
C MET A 24 8.26 -4.17 -6.49
N VAL A 25 8.90 -5.33 -6.66
CA VAL A 25 9.21 -5.88 -7.98
C VAL A 25 8.07 -6.80 -8.40
N LEU A 26 7.49 -6.52 -9.56
CA LEU A 26 6.40 -7.27 -10.15
C LEU A 26 6.94 -8.54 -10.85
N PRO A 27 6.08 -9.51 -11.21
CA PRO A 27 6.52 -10.74 -11.87
C PRO A 27 7.21 -10.53 -13.23
N ASP A 28 6.97 -9.39 -13.88
CA ASP A 28 7.61 -8.99 -15.14
C ASP A 28 8.91 -8.18 -14.93
N GLY A 29 9.38 -8.05 -13.69
CA GLY A 29 10.60 -7.35 -13.32
C GLY A 29 10.44 -5.82 -13.17
N ARG A 30 9.28 -5.25 -13.50
CA ARG A 30 9.03 -3.81 -13.26
C ARG A 30 9.04 -3.51 -11.77
N ILE A 31 9.58 -2.36 -11.39
CA ILE A 31 9.54 -1.87 -10.02
C ILE A 31 8.47 -0.79 -9.91
N VAL A 32 7.52 -1.00 -9.02
CA VAL A 32 6.51 0.00 -8.64
C VAL A 32 6.82 0.54 -7.25
N THR A 33 6.43 1.79 -7.00
CA THR A 33 6.60 2.44 -5.70
C THR A 33 5.28 2.99 -5.18
N GLY A 34 5.14 3.05 -3.86
CA GLY A 34 4.08 3.73 -3.14
C GLY A 34 4.68 4.73 -2.16
N LYS A 35 4.00 5.85 -1.94
CA LYS A 35 4.39 6.85 -0.95
C LYS A 35 3.22 7.17 -0.04
N THR A 36 3.52 7.58 1.19
CA THR A 36 2.51 8.09 2.11
C THR A 36 1.90 9.38 1.56
N THR A 37 0.57 9.47 1.61
CA THR A 37 -0.22 10.66 1.29
C THR A 37 -1.14 11.01 2.47
N PRO A 38 -1.94 12.09 2.39
CA PRO A 38 -2.98 12.33 3.40
C PRO A 38 -4.02 11.20 3.49
N LEU A 39 -4.32 10.54 2.36
CA LEU A 39 -5.34 9.50 2.27
C LEU A 39 -4.78 8.09 2.53
N LEU A 40 -3.58 7.80 2.01
CA LEU A 40 -3.03 6.45 1.95
C LEU A 40 -1.71 6.32 2.68
N GLY A 41 -1.53 5.21 3.41
CA GLY A 41 -0.21 4.75 3.81
C GLY A 41 0.63 4.30 2.62
N ALA A 42 1.96 4.27 2.78
CA ALA A 42 2.87 3.82 1.71
C ALA A 42 2.58 2.41 1.19
N SER A 43 2.19 1.50 2.10
CA SER A 43 1.80 0.11 1.82
C SER A 43 0.52 0.03 0.96
N ALA A 44 -0.53 0.74 1.36
CA ALA A 44 -1.77 0.88 0.62
C ALA A 44 -1.55 1.47 -0.80
N ALA A 45 -0.77 2.55 -0.88
CA ALA A 45 -0.43 3.17 -2.16
C ALA A 45 0.37 2.22 -3.06
N LEU A 46 1.32 1.47 -2.50
CA LEU A 46 2.09 0.48 -3.23
C LEU A 46 1.19 -0.63 -3.78
N LEU A 47 0.26 -1.15 -2.97
CA LEU A 47 -0.68 -2.18 -3.38
C LEU A 47 -1.50 -1.71 -4.60
N LEU A 48 -2.13 -0.54 -4.52
CA LEU A 48 -2.93 -0.01 -5.63
C LEU A 48 -2.09 0.19 -6.90
N ASN A 49 -0.87 0.73 -6.76
CA ASN A 49 0.02 0.92 -7.91
C ASN A 49 0.47 -0.40 -8.53
N ALA A 50 0.72 -1.43 -7.72
CA ALA A 50 1.04 -2.77 -8.22
C ALA A 50 -0.13 -3.38 -8.99
N LEU A 51 -1.35 -3.29 -8.46
CA LEU A 51 -2.55 -3.81 -9.13
C LEU A 51 -2.82 -3.08 -10.44
N LYS A 52 -2.69 -1.74 -10.46
CA LYS A 52 -2.80 -0.94 -11.70
C LYS A 52 -1.79 -1.40 -12.74
N ALA A 53 -0.52 -1.50 -12.37
CA ALA A 53 0.55 -1.89 -13.28
C ALA A 53 0.35 -3.32 -13.84
N LEU A 54 -0.12 -4.26 -13.02
CA LEU A 54 -0.40 -5.64 -13.43
C LEU A 54 -1.62 -5.74 -14.35
N GLY A 55 -2.64 -4.90 -14.12
CA GLY A 55 -3.88 -4.83 -14.90
C GLY A 55 -3.77 -3.98 -16.16
N GLY A 56 -2.63 -3.35 -16.42
CA GLY A 56 -2.47 -2.42 -17.55
C GLY A 56 -3.28 -1.13 -17.39
N ILE A 57 -3.61 -0.76 -16.15
CA ILE A 57 -4.39 0.44 -15.83
C ILE A 57 -3.42 1.62 -15.66
N ASP A 58 -3.79 2.76 -16.24
CA ASP A 58 -3.02 4.00 -16.12
C ASP A 58 -2.82 4.39 -14.64
N GLN A 59 -1.63 4.88 -14.32
CA GLN A 59 -1.26 5.27 -12.97
C GLN A 59 -2.15 6.40 -12.43
N ASP A 60 -2.67 7.28 -13.28
CA ASP A 60 -3.50 8.42 -12.86
C ASP A 60 -4.98 8.05 -12.68
N VAL A 61 -5.35 6.79 -12.91
CA VAL A 61 -6.69 6.29 -12.57
C VAL A 61 -6.83 6.07 -11.07
N ASP A 62 -7.87 6.68 -10.51
CA ASP A 62 -8.35 6.38 -9.17
C ASP A 62 -9.22 5.13 -9.18
N LEU A 63 -8.79 4.09 -8.46
CA LEU A 63 -9.52 2.82 -8.36
C LEU A 63 -10.54 2.79 -7.22
N ILE A 64 -10.49 3.79 -6.33
CA ILE A 64 -11.38 3.88 -5.17
C ILE A 64 -11.99 5.25 -5.17
N ALA A 65 -13.32 5.31 -5.30
CA ALA A 65 -14.03 6.58 -5.29
C ALA A 65 -13.88 7.29 -3.94
N PRO A 66 -13.75 8.64 -3.92
CA PRO A 66 -13.71 9.41 -2.69
C PRO A 66 -14.91 9.14 -1.77
N SER A 67 -16.10 8.93 -2.34
CA SER A 67 -17.33 8.57 -1.62
C SER A 67 -17.26 7.25 -0.86
N ILE A 68 -16.29 6.38 -1.17
CA ILE A 68 -16.00 5.14 -0.42
C ILE A 68 -14.91 5.38 0.64
N ILE A 69 -13.92 6.21 0.34
CA ILE A 69 -12.80 6.51 1.26
C ILE A 69 -13.27 7.35 2.44
N GLU A 70 -13.99 8.45 2.18
CA GLU A 70 -14.35 9.45 3.18
C GLU A 70 -15.12 8.86 4.37
N PRO A 71 -16.16 8.01 4.18
CA PRO A 71 -16.86 7.39 5.31
C PRO A 71 -15.97 6.50 6.17
N ILE A 72 -14.99 5.81 5.58
CA ILE A 72 -14.07 4.96 6.33
C ILE A 72 -13.12 5.83 7.18
N GLN A 73 -12.65 6.95 6.62
CA GLN A 73 -11.80 7.88 7.38
C GLN A 73 -12.56 8.56 8.53
N ASP A 74 -13.81 8.96 8.28
CA ASP A 74 -14.72 9.53 9.27
C ASP A 74 -14.96 8.55 10.43
N LEU A 75 -15.28 7.29 10.11
CA LEU A 75 -15.39 6.20 11.09
C LEU A 75 -14.12 6.09 11.95
N LYS A 76 -12.94 6.08 11.33
CA LYS A 76 -11.67 5.94 12.07
C LYS A 76 -11.44 7.09 13.05
N VAL A 77 -11.62 8.33 12.60
CA VAL A 77 -11.26 9.51 13.40
C VAL A 77 -12.38 9.87 14.37
N ASN A 78 -13.59 10.05 13.88
CA ASN A 78 -14.69 10.66 14.64
C ASN A 78 -15.47 9.64 15.49
N HIS A 79 -15.40 8.35 15.15
CA HIS A 79 -16.15 7.31 15.87
C HIS A 79 -15.26 6.31 16.61
N LEU A 80 -14.10 5.96 16.07
CA LEU A 80 -13.17 5.00 16.69
C LEU A 80 -12.00 5.67 17.44
N GLY A 81 -11.89 7.00 17.39
CA GLY A 81 -10.87 7.76 18.12
C GLY A 81 -9.43 7.56 17.61
N ASN A 82 -9.25 7.07 16.38
CA ASN A 82 -7.92 6.95 15.78
C ASN A 82 -7.39 8.32 15.38
N SER A 83 -6.14 8.62 15.75
CA SER A 83 -5.46 9.85 15.33
C SER A 83 -4.95 9.82 13.89
N ASN A 84 -4.90 8.63 13.26
CA ASN A 84 -4.42 8.45 11.89
C ASN A 84 -5.60 8.15 10.95
N PRO A 85 -5.99 9.10 10.08
CA PRO A 85 -7.10 8.91 9.12
C PRO A 85 -6.72 8.02 7.94
N ARG A 86 -5.44 7.67 7.77
CA ARG A 86 -4.98 6.93 6.59
C ARG A 86 -5.56 5.52 6.58
N LEU A 87 -5.92 5.06 5.38
CA LEU A 87 -6.41 3.70 5.19
C LEU A 87 -5.25 2.69 5.26
N HIS A 88 -5.49 1.60 5.99
CA HIS A 88 -4.65 0.41 6.00
C HIS A 88 -4.91 -0.42 4.74
N THR A 89 -4.00 -1.34 4.46
CA THR A 89 -4.02 -2.17 3.25
C THR A 89 -5.27 -3.06 3.17
N ASP A 90 -5.80 -3.54 4.29
CA ASP A 90 -7.04 -4.33 4.35
C ASP A 90 -8.29 -3.50 4.09
N GLU A 91 -8.40 -2.30 4.68
CA GLU A 91 -9.47 -1.34 4.40
C GLU A 91 -9.51 -0.97 2.92
N ILE A 92 -8.33 -0.86 2.28
CA ILE A 92 -8.20 -0.61 0.84
C ILE A 92 -8.70 -1.77 0.00
N LEU A 93 -8.44 -3.02 0.40
CA LEU A 93 -8.98 -4.19 -0.30
C LEU A 93 -10.51 -4.26 -0.20
N ILE A 94 -11.08 -3.90 0.96
CA ILE A 94 -12.54 -3.83 1.14
C ILE A 94 -13.11 -2.75 0.24
N ALA A 95 -12.55 -1.53 0.28
CA ALA A 95 -13.00 -0.41 -0.54
C ALA A 95 -12.89 -0.70 -2.05
N LEU A 96 -11.78 -1.31 -2.48
CA LEU A 96 -11.57 -1.72 -3.86
C LEU A 96 -12.59 -2.79 -4.30
N THR A 97 -12.94 -3.73 -3.42
CA THR A 97 -13.97 -4.75 -3.69
C THR A 97 -15.34 -4.10 -3.92
N ILE A 98 -15.69 -3.08 -3.13
CA ILE A 98 -16.95 -2.34 -3.31
C ILE A 98 -16.96 -1.60 -4.65
N CYS A 99 -15.84 -0.98 -5.04
CA CYS A 99 -15.73 -0.28 -6.32
C CYS A 99 -15.81 -1.24 -7.51
N ALA A 100 -15.25 -2.45 -7.39
CA ALA A 100 -15.27 -3.46 -8.44
C ALA A 100 -16.68 -3.91 -8.87
N GLU A 101 -17.72 -3.68 -8.06
CA GLU A 101 -19.12 -3.96 -8.44
C GLU A 101 -19.63 -3.05 -9.57
N THR A 102 -19.06 -1.84 -9.69
CA THR A 102 -19.57 -0.81 -10.62
C THR A 102 -18.49 -0.15 -11.47
N ASP A 103 -17.21 -0.44 -11.21
CA ASP A 103 -16.06 0.07 -11.96
C ASP A 103 -15.22 -1.10 -12.52
N GLU A 104 -15.19 -1.21 -13.86
CA GLU A 104 -14.46 -2.25 -14.58
C GLU A 104 -12.94 -2.22 -14.30
N LYS A 105 -12.35 -1.03 -14.08
CA LYS A 105 -10.91 -0.92 -13.78
C LYS A 105 -10.62 -1.40 -12.36
N ALA A 106 -11.51 -1.12 -11.41
CA ALA A 106 -11.40 -1.69 -10.06
C ALA A 106 -11.54 -3.22 -10.09
N GLU A 107 -12.45 -3.75 -10.91
CA GLU A 107 -12.59 -5.20 -11.12
C GLU A 107 -11.31 -5.82 -11.73
N ILE A 108 -10.78 -5.24 -12.80
CA ILE A 108 -9.51 -5.67 -13.43
C ILE A 108 -8.38 -5.68 -12.40
N ALA A 109 -8.29 -4.64 -11.55
CA ALA A 109 -7.29 -4.56 -10.48
C ALA A 109 -7.46 -5.69 -9.45
N MET A 110 -8.69 -5.97 -9.00
CA MET A 110 -8.99 -7.07 -8.07
C MET A 110 -8.57 -8.44 -8.61
N GLN A 111 -8.77 -8.68 -9.91
CA GLN A 111 -8.36 -9.93 -10.57
C GLN A 111 -6.82 -10.14 -10.53
N GLN A 112 -6.02 -9.08 -10.35
CA GLN A 112 -4.55 -9.19 -10.30
C GLN A 112 -3.99 -9.61 -8.94
N LEU A 113 -4.80 -9.66 -7.86
CA LEU A 113 -4.31 -9.94 -6.51
C LEU A 113 -3.46 -11.22 -6.42
N ARG A 114 -3.86 -12.28 -7.14
CA ARG A 114 -3.12 -13.57 -7.14
C ARG A 114 -1.72 -13.46 -7.71
N ARG A 115 -1.46 -12.49 -8.59
CA ARG A 115 -0.16 -12.27 -9.23
C ARG A 115 0.85 -11.60 -8.31
N LEU A 116 0.42 -11.08 -7.15
CA LEU A 116 1.32 -10.53 -6.13
C LEU A 116 2.08 -11.62 -5.37
N LYS A 117 1.60 -12.87 -5.41
CA LYS A 117 2.24 -13.98 -4.70
C LYS A 117 3.67 -14.19 -5.22
N GLY A 118 4.63 -14.20 -4.29
CA GLY A 118 6.06 -14.33 -4.59
C GLY A 118 6.75 -13.02 -4.99
N CYS A 119 6.02 -11.90 -5.11
CA CYS A 119 6.66 -10.61 -5.34
C CYS A 119 7.48 -10.20 -4.11
N GLU A 120 8.61 -9.54 -4.36
CA GLU A 120 9.49 -9.00 -3.32
C GLU A 120 9.14 -7.53 -3.08
N ALA A 121 8.94 -7.16 -1.82
CA ALA A 121 8.62 -5.78 -1.44
C ALA A 121 9.51 -5.29 -0.29
N HIS A 122 9.75 -3.98 -0.28
CA HIS A 122 10.50 -3.31 0.78
C HIS A 122 9.83 -1.99 1.19
N THR A 123 9.88 -1.67 2.48
CA THR A 123 9.33 -0.43 3.04
C THR A 123 10.40 0.36 3.78
N SER A 124 10.41 1.68 3.63
CA SER A 124 11.38 2.56 4.30
C SER A 124 11.15 2.73 5.80
N VAL A 125 10.09 2.09 6.33
CA VAL A 125 9.72 2.05 7.75
C VAL A 125 9.11 0.69 8.08
N ILE A 126 9.14 0.31 9.35
CA ILE A 126 8.40 -0.82 9.90
C ILE A 126 6.90 -0.56 9.73
N LEU A 127 6.21 -1.47 9.05
CA LEU A 127 4.76 -1.39 8.85
C LEU A 127 3.98 -1.73 10.12
N SER A 128 2.71 -1.34 10.14
CA SER A 128 1.76 -1.85 11.12
C SER A 128 1.63 -3.38 11.02
N GLN A 129 1.20 -4.03 12.10
CA GLN A 129 0.94 -5.47 12.07
C GLN A 129 -0.19 -5.82 11.10
N VAL A 130 -1.20 -4.95 10.97
CA VAL A 130 -2.32 -5.11 10.04
C VAL A 130 -1.82 -5.15 8.60
N ASP A 131 -1.04 -4.16 8.18
CA ASP A 131 -0.50 -4.12 6.82
C ASP A 131 0.44 -5.31 6.55
N SER A 132 1.34 -5.61 7.48
CA SER A 132 2.29 -6.73 7.34
C SER A 132 1.56 -8.07 7.17
N ASN A 133 0.48 -8.28 7.93
CA ASN A 133 -0.35 -9.47 7.83
C ASN A 133 -1.09 -9.54 6.49
N THR A 134 -1.60 -8.43 5.99
CA THR A 134 -2.28 -8.38 4.69
C THR A 134 -1.33 -8.74 3.56
N PHE A 135 -0.13 -8.17 3.51
CA PHE A 135 0.88 -8.54 2.50
C PHE A 135 1.28 -10.02 2.62
N ARG A 136 1.40 -10.55 3.84
CA ARG A 136 1.67 -11.98 4.06
C ARG A 136 0.57 -12.88 3.51
N LYS A 137 -0.70 -12.52 3.72
CA LYS A 137 -1.86 -13.26 3.18
C LYS A 137 -1.91 -13.22 1.65
N LEU A 138 -1.47 -12.11 1.05
CA LEU A 138 -1.31 -11.98 -0.41
C LEU A 138 -0.08 -12.73 -0.94
N GLY A 139 0.75 -13.29 -0.07
CA GLY A 139 1.95 -14.06 -0.43
C GLY A 139 3.12 -13.19 -0.89
N VAL A 140 3.18 -11.92 -0.50
CA VAL A 140 4.28 -11.00 -0.80
C VAL A 140 5.41 -11.18 0.22
N ASN A 141 6.64 -11.25 -0.25
CA ASN A 141 7.84 -11.33 0.58
C ASN A 141 8.27 -9.92 0.99
N LEU A 142 7.87 -9.50 2.19
CA LEU A 142 8.07 -8.14 2.68
C LEU A 142 9.32 -8.01 3.57
N THR A 143 10.06 -6.92 3.39
CA THR A 143 11.09 -6.44 4.32
C THR A 143 10.93 -4.96 4.62
N SER A 144 11.61 -4.47 5.67
CA SER A 144 11.52 -3.07 6.10
C SER A 144 12.86 -2.57 6.59
N GLU A 145 13.13 -1.27 6.41
CA GLU A 145 14.14 -0.58 7.20
C GLU A 145 13.77 -0.61 8.70
N PRO A 146 14.76 -0.68 9.61
CA PRO A 146 14.54 -0.73 11.05
C PRO A 146 14.19 0.66 11.64
N ALA A 147 13.24 1.35 11.02
CA ALA A 147 12.80 2.69 11.41
C ALA A 147 11.28 2.71 11.63
N TYR A 148 10.82 3.27 12.75
CA TYR A 148 9.39 3.44 13.00
C TYR A 148 8.89 4.77 12.45
N GLN A 149 7.67 4.78 11.91
CA GLN A 149 7.01 5.99 11.41
C GLN A 149 6.72 7.02 12.52
N ASN A 150 6.56 6.58 13.78
CA ASN A 150 6.26 7.43 14.93
C ASN A 150 7.30 7.26 16.06
N LYS A 151 7.81 8.37 16.61
CA LYS A 151 8.71 8.41 17.78
C LYS A 151 8.07 8.05 19.14
N LYS A 152 6.83 7.55 19.17
CA LYS A 152 6.11 7.22 20.41
C LYS A 152 5.79 5.73 20.49
N LEU A 153 6.79 4.91 20.78
CA LEU A 153 6.59 3.52 21.19
C LEU A 153 7.43 3.22 22.44
N PHE A 154 7.16 3.98 23.51
CA PHE A 154 7.31 3.51 24.88
C PHE A 154 6.14 4.10 25.68
N HIS A 155 5.14 3.27 25.96
CA HIS A 155 4.35 3.34 27.19
C HIS A 155 4.14 1.88 27.60
N GLY A 156 4.59 1.55 28.81
CA GLY A 156 4.36 0.26 29.45
C GLY A 156 2.96 0.13 30.03
#